data_AF-A0A9K3DUK5-F1
#
_entry.id   AF-A0A9K3DUK5-F1
#
_cell.length_a   1.000
_cell.length_b   1.000
_cell.length_c   1.000
_cell.angle_alpha   90.00
_cell.angle_beta   90.00
_cell.angle_gamma   90.00
#
_symmetry.space_group_name_H-M   'P 1'
#
loop_
_entity.id
_entity.type
_entity.pdbx_description
1 polymer ?
#
loop_
_entity_poly.entity_id
_entity_poly.type
_entity_poly.pdbx_seq_one_letter_code
_entity_poly.pdbx_strand_id
1 'polypeptide(L)'
;MAGDRYFRIPDPVSRMARLDEGLRDITVRVMHLDPPKQFTNGTRRERKSDGGWRYALTNWKKFMKAAGIKVRDRVHYSFDENDQVLSVDLVVPYVRRSH
;
A
#
# COMPACT_ATOMS: atom_id res chain seq x y z
N MET A 1 -9.69 -4.83 20.05
CA MET A 1 -10.08 -5.19 18.67
C MET A 1 -9.08 -4.56 17.71
N ALA A 2 -8.60 -5.31 16.72
CA ALA A 2 -7.33 -5.09 16.00
C ALA A 2 -7.22 -3.76 15.23
N GLY A 3 -6.89 -2.68 15.93
CA GLY A 3 -6.81 -1.32 15.39
C GLY A 3 -5.48 -0.92 14.74
N ASP A 4 -4.42 -1.74 14.81
CA ASP A 4 -3.06 -1.19 14.63
C ASP A 4 -2.21 -1.65 13.44
N ARG A 5 -2.66 -2.50 12.51
CA ARG A 5 -1.68 -3.20 11.63
C ARG A 5 -2.00 -3.37 10.15
N TYR A 6 -2.93 -2.63 9.58
CA TYR A 6 -3.17 -2.65 8.13
C TYR A 6 -3.05 -1.25 7.57
N PHE A 7 -1.98 -1.00 6.83
CA PHE A 7 -2.01 0.11 5.88
C PHE A 7 -3.03 -0.22 4.82
N ARG A 8 -3.80 0.80 4.54
CA ARG A 8 -4.97 0.76 3.68
C ARG A 8 -4.46 1.18 2.33
N ILE A 9 -4.88 0.46 1.28
CA ILE A 9 -4.66 1.00 -0.06
C ILE A 9 -5.40 2.34 -0.06
N PRO A 10 -4.74 3.46 -0.38
CA PRO A 10 -5.39 4.75 -0.40
C PRO A 10 -6.65 4.68 -1.27
N ASP A 11 -7.75 5.31 -0.85
CA ASP A 11 -9.00 5.28 -1.62
C ASP A 11 -8.80 5.65 -3.11
N PRO A 12 -7.93 6.62 -3.48
CA PRO A 12 -7.62 6.89 -4.88
C PRO A 12 -7.02 5.69 -5.62
N VAL A 13 -6.06 4.99 -5.00
CA VAL A 13 -5.42 3.80 -5.60
C VAL A 13 -6.42 2.66 -5.70
N SER A 14 -7.27 2.46 -4.69
CA SER A 14 -8.30 1.41 -4.74
C SER A 14 -9.29 1.64 -5.88
N ARG A 15 -9.64 2.91 -6.14
CA ARG A 15 -10.53 3.33 -7.22
C ARG A 15 -9.86 3.19 -8.59
N MET A 16 -8.63 3.65 -8.74
CA MET A 16 -7.86 3.49 -9.98
C MET A 16 -7.61 2.00 -10.30
N ALA A 17 -7.33 1.19 -9.28
CA ALA A 17 -7.19 -0.26 -9.43
C ALA A 17 -8.53 -0.99 -9.68
N ARG A 18 -9.66 -0.28 -9.68
CA ARG A 18 -11.03 -0.81 -9.86
C ARG A 18 -11.31 -2.02 -8.98
N LEU A 19 -10.81 -1.99 -7.73
CA LEU A 19 -10.93 -3.11 -6.79
C LEU A 19 -12.37 -3.37 -6.37
N ASP A 20 -13.24 -2.38 -6.57
CA ASP A 20 -14.69 -2.48 -6.39
C ASP A 20 -15.38 -3.34 -7.44
N GLU A 21 -14.88 -3.37 -8.66
CA GLU A 21 -15.40 -4.25 -9.71
C GLU A 21 -14.86 -5.67 -9.60
N GLY A 22 -13.64 -5.82 -9.08
CA GLY A 22 -13.04 -7.13 -8.83
C GLY A 22 -11.69 -7.01 -8.15
N LEU A 23 -11.39 -7.95 -7.25
CA LEU A 23 -10.07 -8.01 -6.64
C LEU A 23 -9.03 -8.33 -7.70
N ARG A 24 -8.02 -7.47 -7.80
CA ARG A 24 -6.90 -7.61 -8.73
C ARG A 24 -5.59 -7.60 -7.97
N ASP A 25 -4.60 -8.27 -8.51
CA ASP A 25 -3.26 -8.22 -7.94
C ASP A 25 -2.61 -6.88 -8.30
N ILE A 26 -2.01 -6.22 -7.32
CA ILE A 26 -1.28 -4.96 -7.53
C ILE A 26 0.20 -5.28 -7.54
N THR A 27 0.88 -4.87 -8.60
CA THR A 27 2.32 -4.97 -8.69
C THR A 27 2.94 -3.79 -7.97
N VAL A 28 3.75 -4.03 -6.95
CA VAL A 28 4.44 -2.98 -6.22
C VAL A 28 5.86 -2.88 -6.75
N ARG A 29 6.29 -1.66 -7.08
CA ARG A 29 7.65 -1.35 -7.50
C ARG A 29 8.28 -0.36 -6.52
N VAL A 30 9.26 -0.81 -5.76
CA VAL A 30 9.99 0.01 -4.80
C VAL A 30 11.24 0.57 -5.47
N MET A 31 11.14 1.85 -5.87
CA MET A 31 12.18 2.51 -6.67
C MET A 31 13.30 3.11 -5.81
N HIS A 32 13.01 3.46 -4.56
CA HIS A 32 14.00 4.08 -3.66
C HIS A 32 15.05 3.11 -3.06
N LEU A 33 14.94 1.82 -3.35
CA LEU A 33 15.92 0.81 -2.91
C LEU A 33 16.93 0.55 -4.01
N ASP A 34 18.17 0.24 -3.64
CA ASP A 34 19.21 -0.21 -4.56
C ASP A 34 19.62 -1.66 -4.21
N PRO A 35 19.36 -2.66 -5.07
CA PRO A 35 18.62 -2.57 -6.34
C PRO A 35 17.11 -2.38 -6.13
N PRO A 36 16.39 -1.79 -7.12
CA PRO A 36 14.94 -1.64 -7.08
C PRO A 36 14.25 -2.99 -6.90
N LYS A 37 13.21 -3.04 -6.07
CA LYS A 37 12.47 -4.29 -5.81
C LYS A 37 11.08 -4.24 -6.41
N GLN A 38 10.68 -5.29 -7.10
CA GLN A 38 9.33 -5.45 -7.61
C GLN A 38 8.71 -6.74 -7.09
N PHE A 39 7.46 -6.68 -6.67
CA PHE A 39 6.71 -7.86 -6.28
C PHE A 39 5.21 -7.65 -6.47
N THR A 40 4.52 -8.70 -6.89
CA THR A 40 3.07 -8.70 -7.02
C THR A 40 2.43 -9.08 -5.69
N ASN A 41 1.39 -8.36 -5.29
CA ASN A 41 0.70 -8.61 -4.04
C ASN A 41 -0.81 -8.60 -4.28
N GLY A 42 -1.47 -9.69 -3.91
CA GLY A 42 -2.91 -9.79 -4.09
C GLY A 42 -3.66 -8.83 -3.19
N THR A 43 -4.83 -8.41 -3.64
CA THR A 43 -5.73 -7.54 -2.87
C THR A 43 -6.81 -8.35 -2.16
N ARG A 44 -7.32 -7.81 -1.06
CA ARG A 44 -8.45 -8.36 -0.32
C ARG A 44 -9.47 -7.26 -0.05
N ARG A 45 -10.74 -7.67 -0.04
CA ARG A 45 -11.85 -6.81 0.37
C ARG A 45 -12.11 -7.02 1.85
N GLU A 46 -12.16 -5.93 2.61
CA GLU A 46 -12.53 -5.94 4.02
C GLU A 46 -13.78 -5.09 4.24
N ARG A 47 -14.60 -5.50 5.20
CA ARG A 47 -15.78 -4.71 5.60
C ARG A 47 -15.35 -3.59 6.53
N LYS A 48 -15.85 -2.38 6.30
CA LYS A 48 -15.68 -1.25 7.23
C LYS A 48 -16.64 -1.42 8.40
N SER A 49 -16.24 -0.99 9.59
CA SER A 49 -17.09 -1.05 10.80
C SER A 49 -18.33 -0.16 10.68
N ASP A 50 -18.25 0.92 9.89
CA ASP A 50 -19.32 1.88 9.62
C ASP A 50 -20.22 1.50 8.43
N GLY A 51 -20.03 0.30 7.87
CA GLY A 51 -20.66 -0.09 6.60
C GLY A 51 -19.80 0.29 5.38
N GLY A 52 -19.96 -0.47 4.30
CA GLY A 52 -19.16 -0.36 3.08
C GLY A 52 -17.91 -1.23 3.06
N TRP A 53 -17.20 -1.14 1.93
CA TRP A 53 -16.03 -1.95 1.62
C TRP A 53 -14.76 -1.09 1.64
N ARG A 54 -13.64 -1.72 2.01
CA ARG A 54 -12.29 -1.17 1.90
C ARG A 54 -11.37 -2.23 1.33
N TYR A 55 -10.28 -1.81 0.73
CA TYR A 55 -9.34 -2.71 0.08
C TYR A 55 -7.97 -2.65 0.74
N ALA A 56 -7.34 -3.80 0.86
CA ALA A 56 -6.05 -3.97 1.49
C ALA A 56 -5.20 -4.98 0.71
N LEU A 57 -3.88 -4.90 0.88
CA LEU A 57 -2.98 -5.93 0.38
C LEU A 57 -3.02 -7.16 1.29
N THR A 58 -3.04 -8.34 0.70
CA THR A 58 -3.03 -9.64 1.40
C THR A 58 -1.78 -9.82 2.27
N ASN A 59 -0.59 -9.49 1.75
CA ASN A 59 0.67 -9.59 2.48
C ASN A 59 1.28 -8.22 2.83
N TRP A 60 0.53 -7.40 3.57
CA TRP A 60 0.99 -6.06 4.00
C TRP A 60 2.33 -6.05 4.74
N LYS A 61 2.52 -6.96 5.71
CA LYS A 61 3.77 -7.01 6.49
C LYS A 61 5.00 -7.28 5.60
N LYS A 62 4.84 -8.12 4.57
CA LYS A 62 5.91 -8.40 3.61
C LYS A 62 6.20 -7.16 2.76
N PHE A 63 5.15 -6.44 2.32
CA PHE A 63 5.30 -5.18 1.60
C PHE A 63 6.10 -4.15 2.40
N MET A 64 5.71 -3.86 3.66
CA MET A 64 6.43 -2.87 4.48
C MET A 64 7.90 -3.23 4.64
N LYS A 65 8.15 -4.51 4.97
CA LYS A 65 9.51 -5.00 5.16
C LYS A 65 10.32 -4.92 3.88
N ALA A 66 9.72 -5.26 2.74
CA ALA A 66 10.36 -5.20 1.44
C ALA A 66 10.65 -3.76 1.01
N ALA A 67 9.73 -2.84 1.31
CA ALA A 67 9.83 -1.42 0.98
C ALA A 67 10.50 -0.55 2.06
N GLY A 68 10.97 -1.13 3.16
CA GLY A 68 11.59 -0.38 4.27
C GLY A 68 10.66 0.61 4.99
N ILE A 69 9.34 0.52 4.81
CA ILE A 69 8.36 1.47 5.35
C ILE A 69 8.05 1.12 6.81
N LYS A 70 8.15 2.10 7.71
CA LYS A 70 7.67 2.00 9.09
C LYS A 70 6.32 2.70 9.25
N VAL A 71 5.59 2.31 10.30
CA VAL A 71 4.34 2.96 10.67
C VAL A 71 4.63 4.43 10.98
N ARG A 72 3.88 5.35 10.36
CA ARG A 72 4.01 6.82 10.37
C ARG A 72 4.95 7.44 9.34
N ASP A 73 5.74 6.64 8.61
CA ASP A 73 6.57 7.18 7.54
C ASP A 73 5.69 7.78 6.43
N ARG A 74 6.18 8.85 5.81
CA ARG A 74 5.51 9.48 4.69
C ARG A 74 5.99 8.84 3.40
N VAL A 75 5.07 8.17 2.70
CA VAL A 75 5.36 7.44 1.47
C VAL A 75 4.87 8.24 0.28
N HIS A 76 5.77 8.58 -0.64
CA HIS A 76 5.45 9.11 -1.95
C HIS A 76 5.30 7.92 -2.90
N TYR A 77 4.14 7.86 -3.55
CA TYR A 77 3.82 6.79 -4.47
C TYR A 77 3.08 7.34 -5.69
N SER A 78 3.23 6.63 -6.79
CA SER A 78 2.48 6.80 -8.02
C SER A 78 1.80 5.48 -8.37
N PHE A 79 0.61 5.52 -8.96
CA PHE A 79 -0.11 4.32 -9.38
C PHE A 79 -0.39 4.41 -10.87
N ASP A 80 0.07 3.39 -11.61
CA ASP A 80 -0.25 3.19 -13.01
C ASP A 80 -1.49 2.30 -13.12
N GLU A 81 -2.59 2.86 -13.63
CA GLU A 81 -3.85 2.14 -13.82
C GLU A 81 -3.78 1.11 -14.96
N ASN A 82 -2.97 1.34 -16.00
CA ASN A 82 -2.88 0.45 -17.15
C ASN A 82 -2.14 -0.83 -16.76
N ASP A 83 -1.00 -0.67 -16.08
CA ASP A 83 -0.15 -1.79 -15.66
C ASP A 83 -0.47 -2.32 -14.25
N GLN A 84 -1.39 -1.66 -13.53
CA GLN A 84 -1.73 -1.96 -12.13
C GLN A 84 -0.48 -1.93 -11.22
N VAL A 85 0.41 -0.95 -11.47
CA VAL A 85 1.69 -0.83 -10.77
C VAL A 85 1.64 0.30 -9.75
N LEU A 86 1.82 -0.03 -8.47
CA LEU A 86 2.08 0.93 -7.41
C LEU A 86 3.59 1.14 -7.26
N SER A 87 4.08 2.25 -7.78
CA SER A 87 5.47 2.68 -7.65
C SER A 87 5.65 3.47 -6.36
N VAL A 88 6.60 3.05 -5.53
CA VAL A 88 7.02 3.72 -4.30
C VAL A 88 8.32 4.48 -4.59
N ASP A 89 8.14 5.76 -4.87
CA ASP A 89 9.20 6.67 -5.33
C ASP A 89 10.11 7.12 -4.20
N LEU A 90 9.55 7.43 -3.03
CA LEU A 90 10.31 7.91 -1.86
C LEU A 90 9.62 7.54 -0.56
N VAL A 91 10.40 7.14 0.45
CA VAL A 91 9.92 6.94 1.82
C VAL A 91 10.67 7.91 2.73
N VAL A 92 9.95 8.86 3.30
CA VAL A 92 10.48 9.82 4.26
C VAL A 92 10.21 9.30 5.67
N PRO A 93 11.25 8.90 6.43
CA PRO A 93 11.08 8.36 7.76
C PRO A 93 10.48 9.39 8.71
N TYR A 94 9.54 8.97 9.55
CA TYR A 94 8.99 9.83 10.58
C TYR A 94 10.03 10.09 11.67
N VAL A 95 10.56 11.31 11.73
CA VAL A 95 11.40 11.76 12.84
C VAL A 95 10.50 12.38 13.90
N ARG A 96 10.35 11.67 15.03
CA ARG A 96 9.67 12.22 16.21
C ARG A 96 10.55 13.33 16.76
N ARG A 97 10.22 14.60 16.49
CA ARG A 97 10.87 15.73 17.16
C ARG A 97 10.53 15.62 18.64
N SER A 98 11.51 15.23 19.46
CA SER A 98 11.44 15.40 20.90
C SER A 98 11.49 16.90 21.16
N HIS A 99 10.51 17.41 21.91
CA HIS A 99 10.44 18.80 22.35
C HIS A 99 10.53 18.82 23.88
#